data_AF-A0A0G1QM33-F1
#
_entry.id   AF-A0A0G1QM33-F1
#
_cell.length_a   1.000
_cell.length_b   1.000
_cell.length_c   1.000
_cell.angle_alpha   90.00
_cell.angle_beta   90.00
_cell.angle_gamma   90.00
#
_symmetry.space_group_name_H-M   'P 1'
#
loop_
_entity.id
_entity.type
_entity.pdbx_description
1 polymer ?
#
loop_
_entity_poly.entity_id
_entity_poly.type
_entity_poly.pdbx_seq_one_letter_code
_entity_poly.pdbx_strand_id
1 'polypeptide(L)'
;MSYNVVFEGTGEENSNTKGVRTWTSFKSREEFENFLLRGKNGDKVIAEGATREEAISMARETGVEDLVIAAVEGSITPEGRINREVLDMKLSTLKMVLGRRGKEGDSPLQNLLDSKNE
;
A
#
# COMPACT_ATOMS: atom_id res chain seq x y z
N MET A 1 -2.33 22.35 -4.11
CA MET A 1 -2.83 21.38 -3.12
C MET A 1 -2.71 20.01 -3.76
N SER A 2 -2.24 18.99 -3.03
CA SER A 2 -2.14 17.61 -3.53
C SER A 2 -3.52 16.94 -3.54
N TYR A 3 -3.83 16.19 -4.60
CA TYR A 3 -5.03 15.38 -4.75
C TYR A 3 -4.72 13.95 -4.28
N ASN A 4 -5.09 13.61 -3.03
CA ASN A 4 -4.80 12.30 -2.48
C ASN A 4 -5.90 11.31 -2.82
N VAL A 5 -5.52 10.10 -3.20
CA VAL A 5 -6.43 9.00 -3.54
C VAL A 5 -6.04 7.77 -2.73
N VAL A 6 -7.04 7.10 -2.18
CA VAL A 6 -6.90 5.85 -1.44
C VAL A 6 -7.41 4.70 -2.31
N PHE A 7 -6.62 3.66 -2.43
CA PHE A 7 -6.91 2.44 -3.18
C PHE A 7 -7.00 1.25 -2.22
N GLU A 8 -7.83 0.28 -2.55
CA GLU A 8 -7.90 -1.03 -1.90
C GLU A 8 -7.66 -2.10 -2.96
N GLY A 9 -6.63 -2.92 -2.75
CA GLY A 9 -6.35 -4.04 -3.65
C GLY A 9 -7.52 -5.01 -3.70
N THR A 10 -7.94 -5.39 -4.90
CA THR A 10 -9.07 -6.32 -5.11
C THR A 10 -8.61 -7.77 -5.24
N GLY A 11 -7.32 -7.99 -5.49
CA GLY A 11 -6.77 -9.30 -5.84
C GLY A 11 -6.93 -9.67 -7.32
N GLU A 12 -7.43 -8.74 -8.15
CA GLU A 12 -7.49 -8.93 -9.60
C GLU A 12 -6.10 -8.65 -10.24
N GLU A 13 -5.80 -9.27 -11.38
CA GLU A 13 -4.58 -9.08 -12.18
C GLU A 13 -3.23 -9.25 -11.43
N ASN A 14 -3.01 -10.41 -10.78
CA ASN A 14 -1.74 -10.73 -10.08
C ASN A 14 -1.36 -9.73 -8.96
N SER A 15 -2.32 -8.92 -8.53
CA SER A 15 -2.16 -7.98 -7.42
C SER A 15 -2.23 -8.75 -6.10
N ASN A 16 -1.07 -9.01 -5.52
CA ASN A 16 -0.90 -9.68 -4.22
C ASN A 16 -1.31 -8.76 -3.04
N THR A 17 -2.34 -7.93 -3.19
CA THR A 17 -2.66 -6.85 -2.25
C THR A 17 -4.14 -6.83 -1.86
N LYS A 18 -4.86 -7.95 -2.03
CA LYS A 18 -6.29 -8.03 -1.68
C LYS A 18 -6.55 -7.52 -0.26
N GLY A 19 -7.44 -6.54 -0.12
CA GLY A 19 -7.78 -5.90 1.17
C GLY A 19 -6.75 -4.89 1.67
N VAL A 20 -5.56 -4.82 1.06
CA VAL A 20 -4.54 -3.84 1.42
C VAL A 20 -4.92 -2.47 0.89
N ARG A 21 -4.97 -1.50 1.79
CA ARG A 21 -5.24 -0.11 1.46
C ARG A 21 -3.94 0.65 1.34
N THR A 22 -3.77 1.33 0.22
CA THR A 22 -2.65 2.22 -0.05
C THR A 22 -3.17 3.58 -0.45
N TRP A 23 -2.32 4.60 -0.42
CA TRP A 23 -2.70 5.91 -0.89
C TRP A 23 -1.55 6.55 -1.64
N THR A 24 -1.88 7.44 -2.57
CA THR A 24 -0.90 8.23 -3.32
C THR A 24 -1.40 9.65 -3.53
N SER A 25 -0.47 10.57 -3.78
CA SER A 25 -0.75 11.96 -4.08
C SER A 25 -0.55 12.26 -5.55
N PHE A 26 -1.53 12.91 -6.17
CA PHE A 26 -1.44 13.50 -7.49
C PHE A 26 -1.39 15.02 -7.39
N LYS A 27 -0.87 15.69 -8.42
CA LYS A 27 -0.87 17.15 -8.52
C LYS A 27 -2.28 17.70 -8.76
N SER A 28 -3.13 16.92 -9.43
CA SER A 28 -4.51 17.29 -9.73
C SER A 28 -5.38 16.05 -9.95
N ARG A 29 -6.70 16.25 -9.97
CA ARG A 29 -7.66 15.23 -10.40
C ARG A 29 -7.41 14.77 -11.84
N GLU A 30 -7.04 15.68 -12.72
CA GLU A 30 -6.73 15.35 -14.12
C GLU A 30 -5.52 14.41 -14.25
N GLU A 31 -4.49 14.59 -13.42
CA GLU A 31 -3.35 13.66 -13.39
C GLU A 31 -3.76 12.26 -12.90
N PHE A 32 -4.66 12.19 -11.91
CA PHE A 32 -5.24 10.94 -11.44
C PHE A 32 -6.08 10.24 -12.53
N GLU A 33 -6.95 10.98 -13.23
CA GLU A 33 -7.75 10.43 -14.32
C GLU A 33 -6.86 9.89 -15.45
N ASN A 34 -5.78 10.63 -15.78
CA ASN A 34 -4.77 10.15 -16.72
C ASN A 34 -4.02 8.90 -16.23
N PHE A 35 -3.78 8.78 -14.93
CA PHE A 35 -3.18 7.58 -14.33
C PHE A 35 -4.09 6.36 -14.53
N LEU A 36 -5.39 6.48 -14.23
CA LEU A 36 -6.37 5.40 -14.44
C LEU A 36 -6.46 4.97 -15.91
N LEU A 37 -6.41 5.94 -16.84
CA LEU A 37 -6.49 5.68 -18.28
C LEU A 37 -5.23 4.97 -18.83
N ARG A 38 -4.06 5.17 -18.20
CA ARG A 38 -2.77 4.66 -18.70
C ARG A 38 -2.42 3.25 -18.22
N GLY A 39 -3.11 2.73 -17.23
CA GLY A 39 -2.81 1.40 -16.73
C GLY A 39 -3.74 1.04 -15.59
N LYS A 40 -4.48 -0.07 -15.80
CA LYS A 40 -5.34 -0.71 -14.81
C LYS A 40 -4.62 -0.82 -13.46
N ASN A 41 -5.03 0.00 -12.52
CA ASN A 41 -5.10 -0.50 -11.16
C ASN A 41 -6.43 -1.24 -11.09
N GLY A 42 -6.37 -2.58 -11.05
CA GLY A 42 -7.51 -3.41 -10.65
C GLY A 42 -7.97 -3.10 -9.22
N ASP A 43 -7.23 -2.26 -8.50
CA ASP A 43 -7.55 -1.75 -7.18
C ASP A 43 -8.77 -0.84 -7.21
N LYS A 44 -9.62 -1.01 -6.19
CA LYS A 44 -10.82 -0.22 -5.97
C LYS A 44 -10.45 1.13 -5.36
N VAL A 45 -10.96 2.22 -5.93
CA VAL A 45 -10.84 3.55 -5.32
C VAL A 45 -11.78 3.63 -4.11
N ILE A 46 -11.23 3.94 -2.94
CA ILE A 46 -11.97 4.05 -1.67
C ILE A 46 -12.28 5.52 -1.35
N ALA A 47 -11.35 6.42 -1.64
CA ALA A 47 -11.52 7.85 -1.40
C ALA A 47 -10.70 8.67 -2.40
N GLU A 48 -11.21 9.84 -2.76
CA GLU A 48 -10.55 10.81 -3.64
C GLU A 48 -10.56 12.20 -3.02
N GLY A 49 -9.51 12.98 -3.25
CA GLY A 49 -9.40 14.33 -2.69
C GLY A 49 -9.31 14.37 -1.16
N ALA A 50 -8.97 13.24 -0.53
CA ALA A 50 -8.82 13.16 0.93
C ALA A 50 -7.67 14.05 1.42
N THR A 51 -7.76 14.52 2.66
CA THR A 51 -6.59 15.10 3.33
C THR A 51 -5.51 14.03 3.50
N ARG A 52 -4.27 14.47 3.73
CA ARG A 52 -3.15 13.53 3.93
C ARG A 52 -3.39 12.65 5.15
N GLU A 53 -3.94 13.23 6.21
CA GLU A 53 -4.22 12.60 7.48
C GLU A 53 -5.30 11.52 7.33
N GLU A 54 -6.38 11.83 6.60
CA GLU A 54 -7.45 10.87 6.28
C GLU A 54 -6.92 9.71 5.44
N ALA A 55 -6.11 10.00 4.40
CA ALA A 55 -5.52 8.96 3.55
C ALA A 55 -4.60 8.01 4.34
N ILE A 56 -3.78 8.56 5.24
CA ILE A 56 -2.93 7.77 6.14
C ILE A 56 -3.78 6.94 7.11
N SER A 57 -4.84 7.51 7.67
CA SER A 57 -5.75 6.81 8.59
C SER A 57 -6.40 5.61 7.91
N MET A 58 -6.95 5.81 6.71
CA MET A 58 -7.59 4.73 5.93
C MET A 58 -6.62 3.62 5.55
N ALA A 59 -5.36 3.94 5.22
CA ALA A 59 -4.32 2.93 4.98
C ALA A 59 -3.92 2.16 6.25
N ARG A 60 -4.08 2.75 7.43
CA ARG A 60 -3.84 2.06 8.71
C ARG A 60 -4.94 1.07 9.08
N GLU A 61 -6.12 1.20 8.51
CA GLU A 61 -7.24 0.28 8.75
C GLU A 61 -7.07 -1.08 8.07
N THR A 62 -6.08 -1.24 7.18
CA THR A 62 -5.78 -2.55 6.59
C THR A 62 -5.54 -3.60 7.67
N GLY A 63 -6.26 -4.71 7.56
CA GLY A 63 -6.17 -5.86 8.45
C GLY A 63 -4.76 -6.45 8.46
N VAL A 64 -4.33 -6.93 9.63
CA VAL A 64 -3.04 -7.60 9.76
C VAL A 64 -2.99 -8.84 8.87
N GLU A 65 -4.09 -9.58 8.80
CA GLU A 65 -4.22 -10.77 7.96
C GLU A 65 -3.99 -10.47 6.49
N ASP A 66 -4.61 -9.40 5.97
CA ASP A 66 -4.43 -8.95 4.58
C ASP A 66 -2.96 -8.59 4.28
N LEU A 67 -2.27 -7.95 5.22
CA LEU A 67 -0.84 -7.64 5.09
C LEU A 67 0.04 -8.89 5.10
N VAL A 68 -0.30 -9.91 5.89
CA VAL A 68 0.42 -11.19 5.92
C VAL A 68 0.20 -11.94 4.62
N ILE A 69 -1.04 -12.02 4.13
CA ILE A 69 -1.39 -12.66 2.86
C ILE A 69 -0.60 -11.98 1.73
N ALA A 70 -0.63 -10.65 1.66
CA ALA A 70 0.11 -9.88 0.68
C ALA A 70 1.63 -10.11 0.75
N ALA A 71 2.18 -10.29 1.95
CA ALA A 71 3.58 -10.64 2.12
C ALA A 71 3.91 -12.02 1.57
N VAL A 72 3.05 -13.02 1.83
CA VAL A 72 3.19 -14.40 1.31
C VAL A 72 3.08 -14.42 -0.20
N GLU A 73 1.99 -13.91 -0.76
CA GLU A 73 1.73 -13.89 -2.19
C GLU A 73 2.82 -13.13 -2.95
N GLY A 74 3.22 -11.96 -2.44
CA GLY A 74 4.32 -11.15 -2.98
C GLY A 74 5.71 -11.78 -2.88
N SER A 75 5.83 -12.97 -2.29
CA SER A 75 7.07 -13.75 -2.21
C SER A 75 7.05 -15.00 -3.10
N ILE A 76 5.94 -15.26 -3.81
CA ILE A 76 5.83 -16.38 -4.74
C ILE A 76 6.54 -16.03 -6.05
N THR A 77 7.46 -16.89 -6.49
CA THR A 77 8.17 -16.75 -7.77
C THR A 77 7.27 -17.16 -8.94
N PRO A 78 7.62 -16.82 -10.20
CA PRO A 78 6.85 -17.26 -11.38
C PRO A 78 6.64 -18.78 -11.46
N GLU A 79 7.55 -19.57 -10.88
CA GLU A 79 7.47 -21.04 -10.84
C GLU A 79 6.58 -21.56 -9.68
N GLY A 80 5.88 -20.67 -8.97
CA GLY A 80 4.97 -21.02 -7.87
C GLY A 80 5.67 -21.39 -6.57
N ARG A 81 6.94 -21.03 -6.38
CA ARG A 81 7.70 -21.34 -5.16
C ARG A 81 7.81 -20.11 -4.26
N ILE A 82 7.81 -20.32 -2.96
CA ILE A 82 8.05 -19.22 -2.01
C ILE A 82 9.56 -18.90 -1.99
N ASN A 83 9.91 -17.67 -2.34
CA ASN A 83 11.22 -17.09 -2.05
C ASN A 83 11.27 -16.70 -0.56
N ARG A 84 11.97 -17.52 0.24
CA ARG A 84 12.05 -17.33 1.69
C ARG A 84 12.73 -16.03 2.10
N GLU A 85 13.76 -15.60 1.39
CA GLU A 85 14.48 -14.35 1.70
C GLU A 85 13.56 -13.13 1.53
N VAL A 86 12.77 -13.13 0.45
CA VAL A 86 11.77 -12.08 0.18
C VAL A 86 10.65 -12.12 1.24
N LEU A 87 10.20 -13.32 1.60
CA LEU A 87 9.17 -13.49 2.63
C LEU A 87 9.64 -12.98 3.99
N ASP A 88 10.84 -13.38 4.43
CA ASP A 88 11.41 -12.99 5.71
C ASP A 88 11.63 -11.47 5.80
N MET A 89 12.09 -10.86 4.71
CA MET A 89 12.21 -9.40 4.59
C MET A 89 10.85 -8.71 4.73
N LYS A 90 9.82 -9.19 4.02
CA LYS A 90 8.46 -8.62 4.07
C LYS A 90 7.82 -8.79 5.45
N LEU A 91 7.92 -9.96 6.07
CA LEU A 91 7.42 -10.22 7.42
C LEU A 91 8.16 -9.40 8.48
N SER A 92 9.47 -9.20 8.31
CA SER A 92 10.25 -8.32 9.21
C SER A 92 9.81 -6.86 9.10
N THR A 93 9.55 -6.40 7.87
CA THR A 93 8.99 -5.06 7.63
C THR A 93 7.60 -4.93 8.25
N LEU A 94 6.75 -5.93 8.06
CA LEU A 94 5.42 -5.97 8.66
C LEU A 94 5.50 -5.93 10.19
N LYS A 95 6.39 -6.72 10.81
CA LYS A 95 6.64 -6.70 12.26
C LYS A 95 7.04 -5.32 12.74
N MET A 96 7.91 -4.61 12.01
CA MET A 96 8.28 -3.22 12.34
C MET A 96 7.09 -2.27 12.26
N VAL A 97 6.27 -2.37 11.21
CA VAL A 97 5.09 -1.52 11.02
C VAL A 97 4.03 -1.79 12.10
N LEU A 98 3.73 -3.06 12.39
CA LEU A 98 2.76 -3.45 13.41
C LEU A 98 3.24 -3.12 14.82
N GLY A 99 4.52 -3.33 15.13
CA GLY A 99 5.13 -2.94 16.40
C GLY A 99 5.08 -1.43 16.67
N ARG A 100 4.91 -0.63 15.61
CA ARG A 100 4.70 0.82 15.69
C ARG A 100 3.23 1.23 15.64
N ARG A 101 2.33 0.44 15.02
CA ARG A 101 0.87 0.65 15.17
C ARG A 101 0.43 0.50 16.64
N GLY A 102 1.12 -0.35 17.41
CA GLY A 102 0.93 -0.45 18.86
C GLY A 102 1.65 0.62 19.70
N LYS A 103 2.43 1.52 19.07
CA LYS A 103 3.13 2.63 19.71
C LYS A 103 2.78 3.92 18.96
N GLU A 104 1.71 4.59 19.36
CA GLU A 104 1.34 5.91 18.82
C GLU A 104 2.59 6.83 18.73
N GLY A 105 2.93 7.33 17.53
CA GLY A 105 3.93 8.39 17.38
C GLY A 105 4.82 8.35 16.13
N ASP A 106 5.35 7.20 15.69
CA ASP A 106 6.44 7.17 14.69
C ASP A 106 6.14 6.25 13.49
N SER A 107 5.77 6.80 12.34
CA SER A 107 5.55 6.02 11.10
C SER A 107 6.80 6.00 10.20
N PRO A 108 7.46 4.85 9.96
CA PRO A 108 8.59 4.73 9.04
C PRO A 108 8.18 4.75 7.56
N LEU A 109 6.89 4.54 7.23
CA LEU A 109 6.39 4.71 5.86
C LEU A 109 6.51 6.15 5.39
N GLN A 110 6.38 7.10 6.32
CA GLN A 110 6.62 8.51 6.06
C GLN A 110 8.09 8.72 5.69
N ASN A 111 9.03 8.23 6.51
CA ASN A 111 10.47 8.34 6.24
C ASN A 111 10.93 7.59 4.98
N LEU A 112 10.30 6.46 4.63
CA LEU A 112 10.65 5.68 3.43
C LEU A 112 10.10 6.32 2.14
N LEU A 113 8.97 7.03 2.22
CA LEU A 113 8.43 7.84 1.13
C LEU A 113 9.18 9.16 1.00
N ASP A 114 9.61 9.74 2.11
CA ASP A 114 10.40 10.98 2.13
C ASP A 114 11.85 10.72 1.65
N SER A 115 12.47 9.57 1.98
CA SER A 115 13.82 9.20 1.51
C SER A 115 13.93 8.78 0.05
N LYS A 116 12.80 8.72 -0.69
CA LYS A 116 12.76 8.46 -2.14
C LYS A 116 12.56 9.73 -2.97
N ASN A 117 12.40 10.88 -2.29
CA ASN A 117 12.23 12.19 -2.92
C ASN A 117 13.43 13.13 -2.67
N GLU A 118 14.53 12.61 -2.10
CA GLU A 118 15.87 13.24 -2.07
C GLU A 118 16.77 12.60 -3.13
#